data_AF-A0A960T2U5-F1
#
_entry.id   AF-A0A960T2U5-F1
#
_cell.length_a   1.000
_cell.length_b   1.000
_cell.length_c   1.000
_cell.angle_alpha   90.00
_cell.angle_beta   90.00
_cell.angle_gamma   90.00
#
_symmetry.space_group_name_H-M   'P 1'
#
loop_
_entity.id
_entity.type
_entity.pdbx_description
1 polymer ?
#
loop_
_entity_poly.entity_id
_entity_poly.type
_entity_poly.pdbx_seq_one_letter_code
_entity_poly.pdbx_strand_id
1 'polypeptide(L)' 'ISEWASSDPAAAADWAVKQKSATLTDETIREITHGFLIRDSEHFESWRATLPEGPLKSYADLVDEASMDDDEEDAE' A
#
# COMPACT_ATOMS: atom_id res chain seq x y z
N ILE A 1 8.85 6.98 10.71
CA ILE A 1 7.74 6.70 9.76
C ILE A 1 6.40 6.57 10.49
N SER A 2 6.38 5.91 11.66
CA SER A 2 5.19 5.66 12.50
C SER A 2 4.33 6.89 12.81
N GLU A 3 4.93 8.02 13.17
CA GLU A 3 4.16 9.22 13.54
C GLU A 3 3.52 9.92 12.33
N TRP A 4 4.12 9.77 11.15
CA TRP A 4 3.67 10.41 9.92
C TRP A 4 2.65 9.56 9.16
N ALA A 5 2.88 8.24 9.11
CA ALA A 5 1.92 7.27 8.56
C ALA A 5 0.62 7.20 9.38
N SER A 6 0.70 7.47 10.69
CA SER A 6 -0.48 7.52 11.57
C SER A 6 -1.29 8.81 11.42
N SER A 7 -0.64 9.96 11.15
CA SER A 7 -1.36 11.21 10.86
C SER A 7 -2.00 11.23 9.48
N ASP A 8 -1.22 10.99 8.42
CA ASP A 8 -1.70 11.16 7.04
C ASP A 8 -1.10 10.09 6.13
N PRO A 9 -1.68 8.87 6.11
CA PRO A 9 -1.17 7.79 5.30
C PRO A 9 -1.27 8.09 3.80
N ALA A 10 -2.28 8.85 3.36
CA ALA A 10 -2.39 9.30 1.97
C ALA A 10 -1.21 10.21 1.54
N ALA A 11 -0.76 11.10 2.42
CA ALA A 11 0.40 11.96 2.15
C ALA A 11 1.70 11.15 2.14
N ALA A 12 1.83 10.15 3.03
CA ALA A 12 2.97 9.24 3.03
C ALA A 12 3.01 8.38 1.76
N ALA A 13 1.85 7.92 1.28
CA ALA A 13 1.70 7.18 0.04
C ALA A 13 2.09 8.03 -1.18
N ASP A 14 1.61 9.26 -1.28
CA ASP A 14 1.99 10.21 -2.34
C ASP A 14 3.49 10.55 -2.30
N TRP A 15 4.05 10.74 -1.10
CA TRP A 15 5.50 10.90 -0.91
C TRP A 15 6.27 9.67 -1.39
N ALA A 16 5.79 8.45 -1.10
CA ALA A 16 6.44 7.21 -1.52
C ALA A 16 6.48 7.05 -3.05
N VAL A 17 5.44 7.50 -3.77
CA VAL A 17 5.45 7.55 -5.25
C VAL A 17 6.51 8.51 -5.75
N LYS A 18 6.59 9.71 -5.14
CA LYS A 18 7.52 10.77 -5.52
C LYS A 18 8.98 10.41 -5.25
N GLN A 19 9.26 9.70 -4.16
CA GLN A 19 10.62 9.38 -3.75
C GLN A 19 11.28 8.31 -4.63
N LYS A 20 10.50 7.66 -5.51
CA LYS A 20 10.83 6.42 -6.23
C LYS A 20 11.08 5.28 -5.26
N SER A 21 10.23 4.27 -5.38
CA SER A 21 10.21 3.03 -4.59
C SER A 21 11.57 2.36 -4.43
N ALA A 22 12.48 2.53 -5.39
CA ALA A 22 13.84 1.99 -5.36
C ALA A 22 14.72 2.54 -4.22
N THR A 23 14.35 3.67 -3.60
CA THR A 23 15.08 4.26 -2.46
C THR A 23 14.42 3.96 -1.11
N LEU A 24 13.21 3.40 -1.12
CA LEU A 24 12.47 3.07 0.09
C LEU A 24 12.87 1.67 0.56
N THR A 25 13.00 1.51 1.87
CA THR A 25 13.18 0.18 2.47
C THR A 25 11.88 -0.61 2.41
N ASP A 26 11.97 -1.94 2.34
CA ASP A 26 10.81 -2.83 2.36
C ASP A 26 9.91 -2.58 3.57
N GLU A 27 10.49 -2.29 4.73
CA GLU A 27 9.75 -1.93 5.96
C GLU A 27 8.94 -0.64 5.77
N THR A 28 9.52 0.39 5.16
CA THR A 28 8.81 1.67 4.89
C THR A 28 7.66 1.47 3.92
N ILE A 29 7.90 0.68 2.86
CA ILE A 29 6.88 0.30 1.89
C ILE A 29 5.74 -0.42 2.61
N ARG A 30 6.07 -1.39 3.48
CA ARG A 30 5.10 -2.13 4.29
C ARG A 30 4.21 -1.21 5.10
N GLU A 31 4.84 -0.35 5.90
CA GLU A 31 4.15 0.53 6.85
C GLU A 31 3.23 1.53 6.13
N ILE A 32 3.70 2.12 5.03
CA ILE A 32 2.92 3.09 4.25
C ILE A 32 1.75 2.41 3.54
N THR A 33 2.02 1.31 2.82
CA THR A 33 0.99 0.59 2.06
C THR A 33 -0.07 0.02 2.98
N HIS A 34 0.33 -0.64 4.08
CA HIS A 34 -0.59 -1.22 5.05
C HIS A 34 -1.38 -0.14 5.80
N GLY A 35 -0.72 0.94 6.21
CA GLY A 35 -1.39 2.09 6.84
C GLY A 35 -2.38 2.78 5.91
N PHE A 36 -2.09 2.85 4.61
CA PHE A 36 -2.99 3.47 3.64
C PHE A 36 -4.18 2.57 3.31
N LEU A 37 -3.96 1.27 3.11
CA LEU A 37 -5.04 0.29 2.88
C LEU A 37 -6.04 0.27 4.03
N ILE A 38 -5.57 0.22 5.29
CA ILE A 38 -6.44 0.17 6.47
C ILE A 38 -7.24 1.46 6.66
N ARG A 39 -6.65 2.60 6.31
CA ARG A 39 -7.25 3.92 6.58
C ARG A 39 -8.18 4.36 5.45
N ASP A 40 -7.80 4.10 4.20
CA ASP A 40 -8.42 4.62 2.98
C ASP A 40 -8.25 3.60 1.83
N SER A 41 -8.92 2.45 1.95
CA SER A 41 -8.90 1.40 0.92
C SER A 41 -9.48 1.86 -0.42
N GLU A 42 -10.50 2.73 -0.42
CA GLU A 42 -11.10 3.27 -1.65
C GLU A 42 -10.09 4.09 -2.47
N HIS A 43 -9.26 4.91 -1.82
CA HIS A 43 -8.20 5.67 -2.49
C HIS A 43 -6.96 4.83 -2.78
N PHE A 44 -6.75 3.74 -2.04
CA PHE A 44 -5.62 2.85 -2.21
C PHE A 44 -5.59 2.20 -3.60
N GLU A 45 -6.73 1.71 -4.11
CA GLU A 45 -6.82 1.10 -5.44
C GLU A 45 -6.44 2.08 -6.55
N SER A 46 -6.97 3.31 -6.47
CA SER A 46 -6.62 4.39 -7.41
C SER A 46 -5.15 4.76 -7.32
N TRP A 47 -4.59 4.84 -6.11
CA TRP A 47 -3.18 5.10 -5.91
C TRP A 47 -2.29 3.99 -6.48
N ARG A 48 -2.63 2.72 -6.23
CA ARG A 48 -1.94 1.53 -6.77
C ARG A 48 -1.89 1.56 -8.30
N ALA A 49 -2.97 1.98 -8.94
CA ALA A 49 -3.03 2.13 -10.41
C ALA A 49 -2.05 3.19 -10.94
N THR A 50 -1.73 4.22 -10.14
CA THR A 50 -0.75 5.27 -10.51
C THR A 50 0.71 4.87 -10.24
N LEU A 51 0.95 3.76 -9.53
CA LEU A 51 2.29 3.35 -9.16
C LEU A 51 3.08 2.84 -10.38
N PRO A 52 4.35 3.25 -10.52
CA PRO A 52 5.26 2.62 -11.46
C PRO A 52 5.59 1.19 -11.02
N GLU A 53 5.97 0.35 -11.99
CA GLU A 53 6.44 -1.02 -11.72
C GLU A 53 7.68 -0.98 -10.79
N GLY A 54 7.60 -1.65 -9.65
CA GLY A 54 8.62 -1.61 -8.61
C GLY A 54 8.13 -2.19 -7.27
N PRO A 55 8.98 -2.19 -6.22
CA PRO A 55 8.68 -2.87 -4.96
C PRO A 55 7.44 -2.31 -4.25
N LEU A 56 7.14 -1.01 -4.43
CA LEU A 56 5.94 -0.38 -3.88
C LEU A 56 4.66 -0.93 -4.54
N LYS A 57 4.65 -1.10 -5.86
CA LYS A 57 3.52 -1.68 -6.60
C LYS A 57 3.37 -3.15 -6.30
N SER A 58 4.47 -3.92 -6.29
CA SER A 58 4.46 -5.34 -5.95
C SER A 58 3.90 -5.58 -4.55
N TYR A 59 4.28 -4.76 -3.57
CA TYR A 59 3.75 -4.90 -2.22
C TYR A 59 2.28 -4.47 -2.13
N ALA A 60 1.89 -3.41 -2.84
CA ALA A 60 0.49 -2.96 -2.91
C ALA A 60 -0.43 -4.03 -3.53
N ASP A 61 0.06 -4.72 -4.55
CA ASP A 61 -0.66 -5.83 -5.19
C ASP A 61 -0.79 -7.04 -4.26
N LEU A 62 0.30 -7.37 -3.54
CA LEU A 62 0.30 -8.47 -2.57
C LEU A 62 -0.72 -8.27 -1.43
N VAL A 63 -0.86 -7.05 -0.90
CA VAL A 63 -1.82 -6.80 0.21
C VAL A 63 -3.27 -6.70 -0.25
N ASP A 64 -3.49 -6.33 -1.51
CA ASP A 64 -4.79 -6.33 -2.15
C ASP A 64 -5.27 -7.76 -2.40
N GLU A 65 -4.40 -8.59 -3.00
CA GLU A 65 -4.66 -10.00 -3.28
C GLU A 65 -4.88 -10.79 -1.97
N ALA A 66 -4.08 -10.53 -0.94
CA ALA A 66 -4.28 -11.13 0.39
C ALA A 66 -5.61 -10.77 1.05
N SER A 67 -6.27 -9.67 0.65
CA SER A 67 -7.63 -9.34 1.12
C SER A 67 -8.71 -10.02 0.28
N MET A 68 -8.38 -10.50 -0.92
CA MET A 68 -9.27 -11.23 -1.84
C MET A 68 -9.29 -12.73 -1.55
N ASP A 69 -8.16 -13.31 -1.10
CA ASP A 69 -8.07 -14.72 -0.69
C ASP A 69 -8.93 -15.07 0.55
N ASP A 70 -9.31 -14.10 1.40
CA ASP A 70 -10.14 -14.37 2.59
C ASP A 70 -11.62 -14.62 2.23
N ASP A 71 -12.06 -14.30 1.00
CA ASP A 71 -13.44 -14.52 0.52
C ASP A 71 -13.63 -15.92 -0.13
N GLU A 72 -12.58 -16.75 -0.24
CA GLU A 72 -12.64 -18.08 -0.87
C GLU A 72 -12.54 -19.27 0.12
N GLU A 73 -12.98 -19.08 1.38
CA GLU A 73 -13.18 -20.18 2.35
C GLU A 73 -14.66 -20.32 2.79
N ASP A 74 -15.62 -20.15 1.87
CA ASP A 74 -17.00 -20.60 2.08
C ASP A 74 -17.67 -21.00 0.75
N ALA A 75 -17.04 -21.94 0.04
CA ALA A 75 -17.67 -22.66 -1.06
C ALA A 75 -17.65 -24.18 -0.81
N GLU A 76 -18.71 -24.60 -0.10
CA GLU A 76 -19.42 -25.91 -0.14
C GLU A 76 -18.87 -27.12 0.65
#